data_AF-A0A3E0NSV1-F1
#
_entry.id   AF-A0A3E0NSV1-F1
#
_cell.length_a   1.000
_cell.length_b   1.000
_cell.length_c   1.000
_cell.angle_alpha   90.00
_cell.angle_beta   90.00
_cell.angle_gamma   90.00
#
_symmetry.space_group_name_H-M   'P 1'
#
loop_
_entity.id
_entity.type
_entity.pdbx_description
1 polymer ?
#
loop_
_entity_poly.entity_id
_entity_poly.type
_entity_poly.pdbx_seq_one_letter_code
_entity_poly.pdbx_strand_id
1 'polypeptide(L)'
;MVGQYRVTSLIYDAQGNVLERTEEGFEAGAAFSLTTVNTYTAEGRLETTDPPGDGTADTVVFDYTDPPLDPRGNLLLRSRTDPLVGTTTYEYDAFNRQEAVTDPNGLVVHTVYDAMDRVVETTVEGSLGTLLVTENRYDEFGDLFQTVMPEGNVVEYSYDHAGRLETIERKPDDQPSSHGERTRYEYDAAGNRTREEQQGWDQVTQSWVTATYTIYDYASRCHLASTEDSLGNLTEYAYDCDSRLEAKWNPDNPSLGQTATPSEIYTYDLFGRLATVSAPWANSATFVTTSYDYDVQDHLDTVTDAEGNVTTYVYSDRDLLTSETSIASGTKTHAYDAGGNLTSTTDARSIQTTRVFDVADRVTQVTYPTSSLDVTYGYDQGPDALGRLSSITRGGATLDFTYDEFGRQVQDGDLAYGYDDTLRRATGEAMETADRPLAGDRRLSTATGTRSPIPPVSSPTTTSTTPTARSRSRWRRLWAAPPRSPPALSTTRPARWPSSSSATACSRVATTTIATSRTRSRSAARRRASGTTRPTRSAT
;
A
#
# COMPACT_ATOMS: atom_id res chain seq x y z
N MET A 1 31.82 -19.88 3.85
CA MET A 1 30.73 -18.90 3.84
C MET A 1 29.46 -19.72 3.90
N VAL A 2 28.79 -19.70 5.05
CA VAL A 2 27.49 -20.35 5.22
C VAL A 2 26.53 -19.46 4.43
N GLY A 3 26.29 -19.81 3.17
CA GLY A 3 25.35 -19.08 2.34
C GLY A 3 23.95 -19.27 2.92
N GLN A 4 23.13 -18.23 2.83
CA GLN A 4 21.68 -18.34 2.86
C GLN A 4 21.28 -19.42 1.85
N TYR A 5 20.85 -20.57 2.35
CA TYR A 5 20.43 -21.70 1.51
C TYR A 5 19.03 -22.05 1.94
N ARG A 6 18.06 -21.34 1.36
CA ARG A 6 16.66 -21.75 1.42
C ARG A 6 16.46 -22.97 0.52
N VAL A 7 15.89 -24.02 1.08
CA VAL A 7 15.47 -25.22 0.34
C VAL A 7 13.97 -25.36 0.46
N THR A 8 13.29 -25.37 -0.69
CA THR A 8 11.86 -25.71 -0.75
C THR A 8 11.72 -27.13 -1.29
N SER A 9 11.16 -28.01 -0.47
CA SER A 9 10.86 -29.40 -0.81
C SER A 9 9.35 -29.56 -0.98
N LEU A 10 8.95 -30.30 -2.02
CA LEU A 10 7.54 -30.56 -2.35
C LEU A 10 7.32 -32.07 -2.43
N ILE A 11 6.30 -32.56 -1.72
CA ILE A 11 5.82 -33.94 -1.80
C ILE A 11 4.51 -33.93 -2.56
N TYR A 12 4.38 -34.83 -3.55
CA TYR A 12 3.22 -34.91 -4.42
C TYR A 12 2.50 -36.25 -4.26
N ASP A 13 1.20 -36.27 -4.52
CA ASP A 13 0.43 -37.49 -4.73
C ASP A 13 0.64 -38.05 -6.17
N ALA A 14 -0.08 -39.13 -6.51
CA ALA A 14 0.01 -39.76 -7.83
C ALA A 14 -0.65 -38.92 -8.95
N GLN A 15 -1.48 -37.94 -8.59
CA GLN A 15 -2.20 -37.04 -9.48
C GLN A 15 -1.41 -35.73 -9.71
N GLY A 16 -0.33 -35.50 -8.96
CA GLY A 16 0.51 -34.30 -9.03
C GLY A 16 0.05 -33.16 -8.10
N ASN A 17 -0.84 -33.43 -7.14
CA ASN A 17 -1.22 -32.46 -6.12
C ASN A 17 -0.15 -32.39 -5.02
N VAL A 18 0.09 -31.21 -4.46
CA VAL A 18 1.14 -30.97 -3.46
C VAL A 18 0.63 -31.32 -2.06
N LEU A 19 1.00 -32.50 -1.55
CA LEU A 19 0.66 -32.96 -0.20
C LEU A 19 1.41 -32.22 0.89
N GLU A 20 2.70 -31.96 0.68
CA GLU A 20 3.53 -31.23 1.65
C GLU A 20 4.42 -30.23 0.92
N ARG A 21 4.54 -29.03 1.49
CA ARG A 21 5.56 -28.05 1.13
C ARG A 21 6.38 -27.74 2.37
N THR A 22 7.65 -28.14 2.35
CA THR A 22 8.60 -27.88 3.44
C THR A 22 9.62 -26.83 3.01
N GLU A 23 9.75 -25.77 3.80
CA GLU A 23 10.80 -24.77 3.67
C GLU A 23 11.82 -24.91 4.79
N GLU A 24 13.09 -25.05 4.42
CA GLU A 24 14.21 -25.17 5.34
C GLU A 24 15.24 -24.06 5.07
N GLY A 25 15.87 -23.58 6.13
CA GLY A 25 16.86 -22.52 6.04
C GLY A 25 17.34 -22.06 7.41
N PHE A 26 17.91 -20.86 7.48
CA PHE A 26 18.38 -20.23 8.70
C PHE A 26 17.67 -18.91 9.00
N GLU A 27 17.38 -18.68 10.27
CA GLU A 27 16.86 -17.44 10.81
C GLU A 27 17.59 -17.07 12.09
N ALA A 28 18.14 -15.85 12.15
CA ALA A 28 18.90 -15.35 13.30
C ALA A 28 19.98 -16.33 13.81
N GLY A 29 20.57 -17.12 12.90
CA GLY A 29 21.60 -18.12 13.20
C GLY A 29 21.09 -19.50 13.64
N ALA A 30 19.77 -19.70 13.74
CA ALA A 30 19.14 -21.00 14.00
C ALA A 30 18.57 -21.60 12.72
N ALA A 31 18.65 -22.92 12.56
CA ALA A 31 17.99 -23.61 11.45
C ALA A 31 16.48 -23.73 11.72
N PHE A 32 15.65 -23.59 10.68
CA PHE A 32 14.22 -23.86 10.71
C PHE A 32 13.84 -24.91 9.66
N SER A 33 12.70 -25.56 9.88
CA SER A 33 12.01 -26.42 8.92
C SER A 33 10.52 -26.25 9.15
N LEU A 34 9.82 -25.69 8.15
CA LEU A 34 8.41 -25.30 8.22
C LEU A 34 7.64 -26.05 7.14
N THR A 35 6.64 -26.84 7.54
CA THR A 35 5.89 -27.67 6.60
C THR A 35 4.44 -27.25 6.58
N THR A 36 3.93 -26.96 5.38
CA THR A 36 2.50 -26.86 5.11
C THR A 36 2.00 -28.21 4.60
N VAL A 37 0.94 -28.74 5.18
CA VAL A 37 0.33 -30.00 4.77
C VAL A 37 -1.02 -29.74 4.11
N ASN A 38 -1.26 -30.34 2.96
CA ASN A 38 -2.53 -30.26 2.25
C ASN A 38 -3.16 -31.64 2.10
N THR A 39 -4.48 -31.68 2.16
CA THR A 39 -5.27 -32.85 1.76
C THR A 39 -6.10 -32.53 0.53
N TYR A 40 -6.51 -33.57 -0.21
CA TYR A 40 -7.26 -33.41 -1.44
C TYR A 40 -8.39 -34.44 -1.52
N THR A 41 -9.50 -34.02 -2.10
CA THR A 41 -10.60 -34.89 -2.55
C THR A 41 -10.13 -35.90 -3.60
N ALA A 42 -10.94 -36.93 -3.87
CA ALA A 42 -10.64 -37.94 -4.90
C ALA A 42 -10.50 -37.33 -6.31
N GLU A 43 -11.15 -36.19 -6.54
CA GLU A 43 -11.12 -35.43 -7.79
C GLU A 43 -9.96 -34.40 -7.85
N GLY A 44 -9.09 -34.37 -6.83
CA GLY A 44 -7.89 -33.52 -6.80
C GLY A 44 -8.16 -32.07 -6.38
N ARG A 45 -9.26 -31.79 -5.66
CA ARG A 45 -9.54 -30.47 -5.07
C ARG A 45 -9.01 -30.39 -3.65
N LEU A 46 -8.41 -29.25 -3.29
CA LEU A 46 -7.82 -29.00 -1.98
C LEU A 46 -8.88 -29.08 -0.89
N GLU A 47 -8.78 -30.02 0.05
CA GLU A 47 -9.77 -30.25 1.11
C GLU A 47 -9.36 -29.57 2.42
N THR A 48 -8.07 -29.63 2.77
CA THR A 48 -7.53 -28.88 3.92
C THR A 48 -6.16 -28.31 3.60
N THR A 49 -5.82 -27.22 4.28
CA THR A 49 -4.46 -26.68 4.37
C THR A 49 -4.11 -26.43 5.82
N ASP A 50 -3.07 -27.10 6.30
CA ASP A 50 -2.50 -27.00 7.64
C ASP A 50 -1.17 -26.23 7.55
N PRO A 51 -1.13 -24.93 7.90
CA PRO A 51 0.09 -24.15 7.87
C PRO A 51 1.08 -24.54 9.00
N PRO A 52 2.33 -24.06 8.95
CA PRO A 52 3.30 -24.34 10.00
C PRO A 52 3.02 -23.51 11.26
N GLY A 53 2.86 -24.15 12.41
CA GLY A 53 2.92 -23.46 13.71
C GLY A 53 2.01 -24.04 14.77
N ASP A 54 0.71 -24.08 14.51
CA ASP A 54 -0.30 -24.43 15.52
C ASP A 54 -0.84 -25.86 15.40
N GLY A 55 -0.22 -26.68 14.54
CA GLY A 55 -0.73 -28.01 14.18
C GLY A 55 -2.14 -27.88 13.63
N THR A 56 -3.02 -28.87 13.81
CA THR A 56 -4.35 -28.82 13.16
C THR A 56 -5.32 -27.76 13.67
N ALA A 57 -4.88 -26.85 14.56
CA ALA A 57 -5.73 -25.79 15.13
C ALA A 57 -5.88 -24.59 14.20
N ASP A 58 -4.93 -24.38 13.29
CA ASP A 58 -4.94 -23.31 12.27
C ASP A 58 -5.34 -23.85 10.87
N THR A 59 -5.76 -25.12 10.79
CA THR A 59 -6.15 -25.76 9.52
C THR A 59 -7.38 -25.11 8.90
N VAL A 60 -7.24 -24.66 7.66
CA VAL A 60 -8.33 -24.17 6.81
C VAL A 60 -8.97 -25.36 6.10
N VAL A 61 -10.29 -25.42 6.09
CA VAL A 61 -11.07 -26.49 5.44
C VAL A 61 -11.83 -25.93 4.24
N PHE A 62 -11.88 -26.71 3.16
CA PHE A 62 -12.59 -26.38 1.93
C PHE A 62 -13.54 -27.52 1.57
N ASP A 63 -14.81 -27.20 1.34
CA ASP A 63 -15.77 -28.14 0.80
C ASP A 63 -16.23 -27.69 -0.58
N TYR A 64 -16.57 -28.65 -1.43
CA TYR A 64 -17.02 -28.40 -2.80
C TYR A 64 -18.44 -28.92 -3.03
N THR A 65 -19.08 -28.46 -4.09
CA THR A 65 -20.36 -28.99 -4.55
C THR A 65 -20.24 -30.46 -4.94
N ASP A 66 -21.11 -31.32 -4.42
CA ASP A 66 -21.12 -32.75 -4.76
C ASP A 66 -21.42 -32.96 -6.25
N PRO A 67 -20.66 -33.79 -6.99
CA PRO A 67 -21.15 -34.33 -8.25
C PRO A 67 -22.31 -35.28 -7.90
N PRO A 68 -23.57 -34.98 -8.28
CA PRO A 68 -23.97 -34.46 -9.60
C PRO A 68 -24.83 -33.18 -9.55
N LEU A 69 -24.67 -32.32 -8.54
CA LEU A 69 -25.51 -31.12 -8.36
C LEU A 69 -25.25 -30.02 -9.40
N ASP A 70 -24.12 -30.06 -10.11
CA ASP A 70 -23.91 -29.33 -11.36
C ASP A 70 -24.02 -30.29 -12.57
N PRO A 71 -25.05 -30.17 -13.44
CA PRO A 71 -25.19 -30.94 -14.68
C PRO A 71 -23.98 -30.88 -15.61
N ARG A 72 -23.09 -29.90 -15.43
CA ARG A 72 -21.87 -29.67 -16.22
C ARG A 72 -20.62 -30.31 -15.59
N GLY A 73 -20.74 -30.90 -14.40
CA GLY A 73 -19.66 -31.61 -13.71
C GLY A 73 -18.59 -30.72 -13.08
N ASN A 74 -18.90 -29.45 -12.76
CA ASN A 74 -17.95 -28.59 -12.07
C ASN A 74 -18.01 -28.83 -10.54
N LEU A 75 -16.84 -28.84 -9.91
CA LEU A 75 -16.66 -28.93 -8.47
C LEU A 75 -16.37 -27.52 -7.96
N LEU A 76 -17.43 -26.75 -7.73
CA LEU A 76 -17.33 -25.36 -7.28
C LEU A 76 -17.15 -25.34 -5.76
N LEU A 77 -16.42 -24.34 -5.25
CA LEU A 77 -16.18 -24.21 -3.81
C LEU A 77 -17.50 -23.89 -3.12
N ARG A 78 -17.94 -24.72 -2.19
CA ARG A 78 -19.19 -24.55 -1.44
C ARG A 78 -18.97 -23.83 -0.12
N SER A 79 -17.88 -24.15 0.57
CA SER A 79 -17.52 -23.50 1.83
C SER A 79 -16.01 -23.44 2.02
N ARG A 80 -15.58 -22.39 2.72
CA ARG A 80 -14.26 -22.26 3.32
C ARG A 80 -14.45 -22.00 4.80
N THR A 81 -13.82 -22.80 5.65
CA THR A 81 -13.82 -22.62 7.10
C THR A 81 -12.44 -22.22 7.57
N ASP A 82 -12.34 -21.00 8.10
CA ASP A 82 -11.14 -20.47 8.72
C ASP A 82 -11.23 -20.61 10.27
N PRO A 83 -10.15 -21.05 10.93
CA PRO A 83 -10.11 -21.24 12.39
C PRO A 83 -10.37 -19.92 13.13
N LEU A 84 -11.16 -19.96 14.21
CA LEU A 84 -11.60 -18.79 15.02
C LEU A 84 -12.38 -17.66 14.30
N VAL A 85 -12.48 -17.70 12.97
CA VAL A 85 -13.25 -16.75 12.15
C VAL A 85 -14.60 -17.35 11.78
N GLY A 86 -14.63 -18.59 11.29
CA GLY A 86 -15.85 -19.31 10.94
C GLY A 86 -15.92 -19.69 9.46
N THR A 87 -17.12 -19.91 8.95
CA THR A 87 -17.34 -20.46 7.60
C THR A 87 -17.94 -19.44 6.66
N THR A 88 -17.30 -19.22 5.51
CA THR A 88 -17.88 -18.53 4.36
C THR A 88 -18.47 -19.58 3.41
N THR A 89 -19.72 -19.40 2.98
CA THR A 89 -20.37 -20.28 2.00
C THR A 89 -20.64 -19.56 0.68
N TYR A 90 -20.61 -20.32 -0.42
CA TYR A 90 -20.80 -19.79 -1.77
C TYR A 90 -21.92 -20.56 -2.47
N GLU A 91 -22.76 -19.81 -3.18
CA GLU A 91 -23.83 -20.35 -4.02
C GLU A 91 -23.65 -19.87 -5.46
N TYR A 92 -24.11 -20.68 -6.41
CA TYR A 92 -23.89 -20.44 -7.84
C TYR A 92 -25.17 -20.62 -8.63
N ASP A 93 -25.35 -19.75 -9.61
CA ASP A 93 -26.47 -19.84 -10.55
C ASP A 93 -26.29 -21.03 -11.53
N ALA A 94 -27.31 -21.24 -12.36
CA ALA A 94 -27.28 -22.30 -13.37
C ALA A 94 -26.16 -22.16 -14.41
N PHE A 95 -25.48 -21.00 -14.49
CA PHE A 95 -24.33 -20.71 -15.34
C PHE A 95 -22.97 -20.87 -14.64
N ASN A 96 -22.96 -21.28 -13.36
CA ASN A 96 -21.80 -21.40 -12.47
C ASN A 96 -21.17 -20.07 -12.09
N ARG A 97 -21.99 -19.02 -12.03
CA ARG A 97 -21.60 -17.70 -11.55
C ARG A 97 -22.04 -17.56 -10.11
N GLN A 98 -21.22 -16.92 -9.29
CA GLN A 98 -21.49 -16.81 -7.86
C GLN A 98 -22.69 -15.91 -7.61
N GLU A 99 -23.84 -16.48 -7.21
CA GLU A 99 -25.06 -15.72 -6.98
C GLU A 99 -25.24 -15.31 -5.51
N ALA A 100 -24.58 -16.00 -4.58
CA ALA A 100 -24.55 -15.58 -3.17
C ALA A 100 -23.23 -15.92 -2.47
N VAL A 101 -22.83 -15.08 -1.53
CA VAL A 101 -21.78 -15.36 -0.54
C VAL A 101 -22.36 -15.11 0.83
N THR A 102 -22.28 -16.08 1.74
CA THR A 102 -22.62 -15.89 3.15
C THR A 102 -21.34 -15.87 3.96
N ASP A 103 -21.07 -14.75 4.62
CA ASP A 103 -19.93 -14.60 5.52
C ASP A 103 -20.16 -15.30 6.87
N PRO A 104 -19.10 -15.54 7.67
CA PRO A 104 -19.22 -16.21 8.97
C PRO A 104 -20.16 -15.53 9.98
N ASN A 105 -20.38 -14.22 9.81
CA ASN A 105 -21.36 -13.44 10.58
C ASN A 105 -22.80 -13.59 10.08
N GLY A 106 -23.08 -14.43 9.08
CA GLY A 106 -24.40 -14.61 8.51
C GLY A 106 -24.84 -13.51 7.54
N LEU A 107 -23.98 -12.53 7.24
CA LEU A 107 -24.23 -11.54 6.21
C LEU A 107 -24.20 -12.19 4.83
N VAL A 108 -25.24 -11.99 4.03
CA VAL A 108 -25.35 -12.59 2.70
C VAL A 108 -25.23 -11.51 1.63
N VAL A 109 -24.33 -11.70 0.67
CA VAL A 109 -24.21 -10.84 -0.51
C VAL A 109 -24.76 -11.59 -1.71
N HIS A 110 -25.95 -11.20 -2.17
CA HIS A 110 -26.57 -11.71 -3.39
C HIS A 110 -26.11 -10.91 -4.60
N THR A 111 -25.85 -11.58 -5.72
CA THR A 111 -25.39 -10.97 -6.96
C THR A 111 -26.28 -11.40 -8.12
N VAL A 112 -26.88 -10.43 -8.81
CA VAL A 112 -27.70 -10.66 -10.01
C VAL A 112 -26.93 -10.24 -11.24
N TYR A 113 -26.92 -11.12 -12.25
CA TYR A 113 -26.24 -10.89 -13.51
C TYR A 113 -27.24 -10.78 -14.67
N ASP A 114 -26.90 -9.97 -15.66
CA ASP A 114 -27.61 -9.97 -16.94
C ASP A 114 -27.13 -11.10 -17.88
N ALA A 115 -27.69 -11.11 -19.09
CA ALA A 115 -27.38 -12.10 -20.13
C ALA A 115 -25.98 -11.94 -20.76
N MET A 116 -25.31 -10.80 -20.51
CA MET A 116 -23.93 -10.53 -20.95
C MET A 116 -22.91 -10.79 -19.84
N ASP A 117 -23.33 -11.40 -18.74
CA ASP A 117 -22.49 -11.70 -17.59
C ASP A 117 -22.00 -10.47 -16.80
N ARG A 118 -22.80 -9.41 -16.79
CA ARG A 118 -22.52 -8.18 -16.04
C ARG A 118 -23.38 -8.13 -14.78
N VAL A 119 -22.81 -7.64 -13.68
CA VAL A 119 -23.50 -7.50 -12.38
C VAL A 119 -24.46 -6.31 -12.46
N VAL A 120 -25.77 -6.56 -12.47
CA VAL A 120 -26.80 -5.52 -12.50
C VAL A 120 -27.36 -5.15 -11.14
N GLU A 121 -27.23 -6.06 -10.16
CA GLU A 121 -27.66 -5.81 -8.79
C GLU A 121 -26.74 -6.56 -7.81
N THR A 122 -26.43 -5.91 -6.70
CA THR A 122 -25.83 -6.55 -5.53
C THR A 122 -26.68 -6.20 -4.32
N THR A 123 -27.16 -7.21 -3.61
CA THR A 123 -27.98 -7.04 -2.42
C THR A 123 -27.24 -7.60 -1.21
N VAL A 124 -26.88 -6.73 -0.27
CA VAL A 124 -26.30 -7.13 1.02
C VAL A 124 -27.44 -7.28 2.03
N GLU A 125 -27.66 -8.52 2.45
CA GLU A 125 -28.65 -8.91 3.45
C GLU A 125 -27.95 -9.10 4.81
N GLY A 126 -28.30 -8.23 5.77
CA GLY A 126 -27.86 -8.36 7.15
C GLY A 126 -28.59 -9.50 7.89
N SER A 127 -28.03 -9.96 8.99
CA SER A 127 -28.58 -11.10 9.76
C SER A 127 -29.97 -10.86 10.38
N LEU A 128 -30.41 -9.60 10.47
CA LEU A 128 -31.75 -9.20 10.89
C LEU A 128 -32.74 -9.01 9.73
N GLY A 129 -32.31 -9.28 8.48
CA GLY A 129 -33.13 -9.19 7.27
C GLY A 129 -33.16 -7.80 6.62
N THR A 130 -32.31 -6.87 7.06
CA THR A 130 -32.14 -5.57 6.42
C THR A 130 -31.43 -5.75 5.07
N LEU A 131 -31.98 -5.18 3.99
CA LEU A 131 -31.42 -5.29 2.64
C LEU A 131 -30.81 -3.96 2.18
N LEU A 132 -29.55 -4.01 1.72
CA LEU A 132 -28.85 -2.89 1.08
C LEU A 132 -28.63 -3.23 -0.39
N VAL A 133 -29.42 -2.62 -1.27
CA VAL A 133 -29.44 -2.93 -2.71
C VAL A 133 -28.62 -1.91 -3.49
N THR A 134 -27.64 -2.36 -4.26
CA THR A 134 -26.89 -1.53 -5.20
C THR A 134 -27.22 -1.97 -6.62
N GLU A 135 -27.72 -1.06 -7.45
CA GLU A 135 -28.05 -1.34 -8.86
C GLU A 135 -26.99 -0.77 -9.78
N ASN A 136 -26.56 -1.54 -10.78
CA ASN A 136 -25.68 -1.09 -11.85
C ASN A 136 -26.43 -1.08 -13.17
N ARG A 137 -26.34 0.04 -13.90
CA ARG A 137 -26.97 0.21 -15.21
C ARG A 137 -25.89 0.39 -16.26
N TYR A 138 -25.99 -0.41 -17.31
CA TYR A 138 -25.07 -0.42 -18.43
C TYR A 138 -25.75 0.11 -19.68
N ASP A 139 -24.97 0.75 -20.55
CA ASP A 139 -25.46 1.19 -21.84
C ASP A 139 -25.50 0.04 -22.87
N GLU A 140 -25.86 0.37 -24.12
CA GLU A 140 -25.94 -0.59 -25.21
C GLU A 140 -24.58 -1.17 -25.65
N PHE A 141 -23.48 -0.51 -25.30
CA PHE A 141 -22.12 -0.88 -25.69
C PHE A 141 -21.44 -1.75 -24.64
N GLY A 142 -21.92 -1.75 -23.40
CA GLY A 142 -21.29 -2.51 -22.33
C GLY A 142 -20.91 -1.68 -21.11
N ASP A 143 -20.92 -0.36 -21.24
CA ASP A 143 -20.26 0.54 -20.29
C ASP A 143 -21.18 0.86 -19.12
N LEU A 144 -20.63 0.81 -17.89
CA LEU A 144 -21.35 1.15 -16.66
C LEU A 144 -21.58 2.65 -16.63
N PHE A 145 -22.80 3.13 -16.87
CA PHE A 145 -23.08 4.58 -16.87
C PHE A 145 -23.73 5.08 -15.58
N GLN A 146 -24.24 4.17 -14.74
CA GLN A 146 -24.92 4.55 -13.49
C GLN A 146 -24.83 3.44 -12.44
N THR A 147 -24.50 3.80 -11.21
CA THR A 147 -24.62 2.97 -10.02
C THR A 147 -25.55 3.67 -9.03
N VAL A 148 -26.66 3.02 -8.66
CA VAL A 148 -27.60 3.47 -7.64
C VAL A 148 -27.24 2.78 -6.34
N MET A 149 -26.92 3.57 -5.31
CA MET A 149 -26.58 3.09 -3.98
C MET A 149 -27.85 2.72 -3.18
N PRO A 150 -27.75 1.94 -2.09
CA PRO A 150 -28.91 1.52 -1.27
C PRO A 150 -29.84 2.65 -0.82
N GLU A 151 -29.29 3.83 -0.59
CA GLU A 151 -30.03 5.01 -0.14
C GLU A 151 -30.65 5.83 -1.29
N GLY A 152 -30.43 5.44 -2.55
CA GLY A 152 -30.92 6.12 -3.74
C GLY A 152 -29.96 7.18 -4.30
N ASN A 153 -28.88 7.53 -3.60
CA ASN A 153 -27.79 8.34 -4.17
C ASN A 153 -27.18 7.61 -5.37
N VAL A 154 -26.65 8.38 -6.31
CA VAL A 154 -26.17 7.84 -7.58
C VAL A 154 -24.75 8.29 -7.89
N VAL A 155 -23.98 7.36 -8.44
CA VAL A 155 -22.74 7.66 -9.17
C VAL A 155 -23.01 7.48 -10.66
N GLU A 156 -22.88 8.54 -11.44
CA GLU A 156 -22.97 8.51 -12.90
C GLU A 156 -21.59 8.57 -13.54
N TYR A 157 -21.46 7.82 -14.64
CA TYR A 157 -20.25 7.76 -15.44
C TYR A 157 -20.59 8.17 -16.87
N SER A 158 -19.76 9.01 -17.47
CA SER A 158 -19.83 9.29 -18.91
C SER A 158 -18.53 8.88 -19.58
N TYR A 159 -18.62 8.49 -20.84
CA TYR A 159 -17.48 8.07 -21.64
C TYR A 159 -17.40 8.91 -22.90
N ASP A 160 -16.17 9.17 -23.36
CA ASP A 160 -15.95 9.76 -24.67
C ASP A 160 -16.21 8.73 -25.78
N HIS A 161 -16.15 9.17 -27.04
CA HIS A 161 -16.41 8.30 -28.21
C HIS A 161 -15.40 7.14 -28.36
N ALA A 162 -14.26 7.18 -27.65
CA ALA A 162 -13.28 6.10 -27.64
C ALA A 162 -13.50 5.13 -26.45
N GLY A 163 -14.58 5.28 -25.68
CA GLY A 163 -14.88 4.45 -24.51
C GLY A 163 -14.04 4.80 -23.27
N ARG A 164 -13.43 6.00 -23.24
CA ARG A 164 -12.62 6.44 -22.10
C ARG A 164 -13.48 7.24 -21.14
N LEU A 165 -13.33 6.97 -19.84
CA LEU A 165 -14.10 7.64 -18.79
C LEU A 165 -13.89 9.16 -18.82
N GLU A 166 -14.92 9.94 -19.12
CA GLU A 166 -14.86 11.40 -19.20
C GLU A 166 -15.31 12.05 -17.89
N THR A 167 -16.36 11.55 -17.25
CA THR A 167 -16.84 12.11 -15.96
C THR A 167 -17.25 11.03 -14.98
N ILE A 168 -17.05 11.33 -13.68
CA ILE A 168 -17.64 10.60 -12.55
C ILE A 168 -18.40 11.64 -11.74
N GLU A 169 -19.72 11.55 -11.69
CA GLU A 169 -20.58 12.48 -10.96
C GLU A 169 -21.27 11.77 -9.78
N ARG A 170 -21.19 12.35 -8.60
CA ARG A 170 -21.93 11.91 -7.40
C ARG A 170 -23.10 12.84 -7.18
N LYS A 171 -24.32 12.30 -7.22
CA LYS A 171 -25.56 13.08 -7.14
C LYS A 171 -26.56 12.45 -6.14
N PRO A 172 -27.51 13.23 -5.61
CA PRO A 172 -28.39 12.77 -4.52
C PRO A 172 -29.46 11.75 -4.96
N ASP A 173 -29.78 11.67 -6.25
CA ASP A 173 -30.79 10.76 -6.78
C ASP A 173 -30.56 10.53 -8.28
N ASP A 174 -31.32 9.60 -8.88
CA ASP A 174 -31.20 9.25 -10.31
C ASP A 174 -31.84 10.26 -11.27
N GLN A 175 -32.33 11.41 -10.78
CA GLN A 175 -33.00 12.37 -11.64
C GLN A 175 -32.01 13.10 -12.56
N PRO A 176 -32.33 13.31 -13.85
CA PRO A 176 -31.45 14.02 -14.78
C PRO A 176 -31.20 15.48 -14.43
N SER A 177 -32.07 16.09 -13.62
CA SER A 177 -31.94 17.48 -13.15
C SER A 177 -31.10 17.61 -11.88
N SER A 178 -30.79 16.49 -11.23
CA SER A 178 -30.03 16.46 -10.00
C SER A 178 -28.55 16.42 -10.32
N HIS A 179 -27.80 17.33 -9.71
CA HIS A 179 -26.36 17.45 -9.88
C HIS A 179 -25.70 17.53 -8.52
N GLY A 180 -24.46 17.07 -8.45
CA GLY A 180 -23.65 17.18 -7.25
C GLY A 180 -22.21 17.58 -7.57
N GLU A 181 -21.27 16.76 -7.11
CA GLU A 181 -19.85 16.94 -7.36
C GLU A 181 -19.40 15.96 -8.42
N ARG A 182 -18.57 16.41 -9.36
CA ARG A 182 -18.02 15.52 -10.38
C ARG A 182 -16.53 15.72 -10.58
N THR A 183 -15.85 14.62 -10.90
CA THR A 183 -14.51 14.64 -11.47
C THR A 183 -14.63 14.55 -12.99
N ARG A 184 -13.94 15.42 -13.72
CA ARG A 184 -13.89 15.41 -15.19
C ARG A 184 -12.48 15.18 -15.69
N TYR A 185 -12.34 14.33 -16.70
CA TYR A 185 -11.09 13.98 -17.34
C TYR A 185 -11.04 14.47 -18.79
N GLU A 186 -9.85 14.87 -19.22
CA GLU A 186 -9.53 15.10 -20.63
C GLU A 186 -8.33 14.25 -21.02
N TYR A 187 -8.27 13.84 -22.28
CA TYR A 187 -7.26 12.94 -22.79
C TYR A 187 -6.67 13.44 -24.12
N ASP A 188 -5.41 13.10 -24.36
CA ASP A 188 -4.78 13.25 -25.67
C ASP A 188 -5.25 12.17 -26.67
N ALA A 189 -4.74 12.21 -27.90
CA ALA A 189 -5.05 11.21 -28.93
C ALA A 189 -4.44 9.83 -28.68
N ALA A 190 -3.47 9.71 -27.78
CA ALA A 190 -2.84 8.45 -27.41
C ALA A 190 -3.54 7.76 -26.22
N GLY A 191 -4.49 8.43 -25.55
CA GLY A 191 -5.17 7.90 -24.37
C GLY A 191 -4.63 8.39 -23.04
N ASN A 192 -3.63 9.26 -23.05
CA ASN A 192 -3.07 9.80 -21.81
C ASN A 192 -3.97 10.91 -21.27
N ARG A 193 -4.25 10.89 -19.97
CA ARG A 193 -5.08 11.90 -19.31
C ARG A 193 -4.33 13.22 -19.22
N THR A 194 -4.72 14.24 -19.96
CA THR A 194 -4.08 15.58 -19.98
C THR A 194 -4.65 16.53 -18.94
N ARG A 195 -5.84 16.26 -18.41
CA ARG A 195 -6.47 17.12 -17.42
C ARG A 195 -7.39 16.34 -16.49
N GLU A 196 -7.40 16.73 -15.23
CA GLU A 196 -8.36 16.32 -14.22
C GLU A 196 -8.95 17.58 -13.58
N GLU A 197 -10.27 17.67 -13.48
CA GLU A 197 -10.99 18.77 -12.83
C GLU A 197 -11.91 18.24 -11.75
N GLN A 198 -11.93 18.91 -10.60
CA GLN A 198 -13.01 18.77 -9.63
C GLN A 198 -14.00 19.89 -9.84
N GLN A 199 -15.25 19.53 -10.12
CA GLN A 199 -16.32 20.46 -10.45
C GLN A 199 -17.49 20.28 -9.47
N GLY A 200 -18.08 21.40 -9.08
CA GLY A 200 -19.36 21.44 -8.39
C GLY A 200 -20.42 22.08 -9.27
N TRP A 201 -21.67 21.65 -9.09
CA TRP A 201 -22.80 22.32 -9.72
C TRP A 201 -23.18 23.60 -8.97
N ASP A 202 -23.11 24.75 -9.65
CA ASP A 202 -23.64 26.01 -9.11
C ASP A 202 -25.13 26.13 -9.43
N GLN A 203 -25.96 26.00 -8.40
CA GLN A 203 -27.43 26.10 -8.52
C GLN A 203 -27.90 27.47 -9.00
N VAL A 204 -27.13 28.55 -8.78
CA VAL A 204 -27.53 29.91 -9.17
C VAL A 204 -27.32 30.13 -10.66
N THR A 205 -26.15 29.72 -11.17
CA THR A 205 -25.79 29.89 -12.58
C THR A 205 -26.20 28.71 -13.45
N GLN A 206 -26.72 27.63 -12.84
CA GLN A 206 -27.08 26.37 -13.49
C GLN A 206 -25.94 25.87 -14.39
N SER A 207 -24.73 25.85 -13.84
CA SER A 207 -23.52 25.54 -14.57
C SER A 207 -22.50 24.82 -13.70
N TRP A 208 -21.66 24.02 -14.35
CA TRP A 208 -20.50 23.39 -13.73
C TRP A 208 -19.40 24.42 -13.48
N VAL A 209 -18.88 24.44 -12.25
CA VAL A 209 -17.79 25.32 -11.85
C VAL A 209 -16.61 24.48 -11.38
N THR A 210 -15.46 24.64 -12.04
CA THR A 210 -14.20 24.00 -11.64
C THR A 210 -13.67 24.64 -10.35
N ALA A 211 -13.57 23.85 -9.29
CA ALA A 211 -13.01 24.25 -8.00
C ALA A 211 -11.49 24.09 -7.98
N THR A 212 -10.99 22.96 -8.49
CA THR A 212 -9.56 22.66 -8.63
C THR A 212 -9.32 21.87 -9.91
N TYR A 213 -8.08 21.90 -10.40
CA TYR A 213 -7.67 21.09 -11.54
C TYR A 213 -6.20 20.67 -11.43
N THR A 214 -5.83 19.65 -12.18
CA THR A 214 -4.45 19.27 -12.45
C THR A 214 -4.29 19.04 -13.95
N ILE A 215 -3.25 19.65 -14.53
CA ILE A 215 -2.83 19.45 -15.91
C ILE A 215 -1.68 18.45 -15.92
N TYR A 216 -1.71 17.54 -16.90
CA TYR A 216 -0.67 16.55 -17.12
C TYR A 216 -0.12 16.73 -18.54
N ASP A 217 1.19 16.86 -18.65
CA ASP A 217 1.87 16.85 -19.95
C ASP A 217 2.70 15.58 -20.08
N TYR A 218 2.72 15.02 -21.29
CA TYR A 218 3.45 13.80 -21.59
C TYR A 218 4.55 14.06 -22.62
N ALA A 219 5.70 13.44 -22.42
CA ALA A 219 6.77 13.43 -23.40
C ALA A 219 6.40 12.55 -24.60
N SER A 220 7.18 12.64 -25.69
CA SER A 220 6.94 11.87 -26.94
C SER A 220 6.98 10.34 -26.79
N ARG A 221 7.45 9.82 -25.64
CA ARG A 221 7.42 8.40 -25.27
C ARG A 221 6.24 8.03 -24.35
N CYS A 222 5.24 8.91 -24.21
CA CYS A 222 4.09 8.74 -23.31
C CYS A 222 4.43 8.64 -21.81
N HIS A 223 5.59 9.16 -21.39
CA HIS A 223 5.89 9.33 -19.97
C HIS A 223 5.37 10.68 -19.49
N LEU A 224 4.88 10.73 -18.25
CA LEU A 224 4.45 11.96 -17.59
C LEU A 224 5.66 12.90 -17.46
N ALA A 225 5.67 13.99 -18.23
CA ALA A 225 6.74 14.99 -18.26
C ALA A 225 6.51 16.07 -17.20
N SER A 226 5.28 16.47 -16.96
CA SER A 226 4.96 17.45 -15.92
C SER A 226 3.53 17.36 -15.40
N THR A 227 3.36 17.87 -14.18
CA THR A 227 2.05 18.13 -13.58
C THR A 227 1.97 19.57 -13.10
N GLU A 228 0.85 20.24 -13.35
CA GLU A 228 0.58 21.58 -12.84
C GLU A 228 -0.76 21.59 -12.10
N ASP A 229 -0.78 22.03 -10.84
CA ASP A 229 -2.03 22.17 -10.07
C ASP A 229 -2.75 23.50 -10.36
N SER A 230 -3.95 23.68 -9.81
CA SER A 230 -4.74 24.92 -9.98
C SER A 230 -4.14 26.17 -9.33
N LEU A 231 -3.06 26.04 -8.56
CA LEU A 231 -2.30 27.17 -8.00
C LEU A 231 -1.10 27.54 -8.90
N GLY A 232 -0.85 26.79 -9.98
CA GLY A 232 0.30 26.95 -10.87
C GLY A 232 1.58 26.27 -10.36
N ASN A 233 1.47 25.36 -9.38
CA ASN A 233 2.63 24.62 -8.89
C ASN A 233 3.03 23.56 -9.91
N LEU A 234 4.16 23.76 -10.58
CA LEU A 234 4.67 22.89 -11.63
C LEU A 234 5.69 21.88 -11.08
N THR A 235 5.45 20.58 -11.31
CA THR A 235 6.42 19.52 -11.06
C THR A 235 6.80 18.88 -12.38
N GLU A 236 8.09 18.68 -12.64
CA GLU A 236 8.61 18.11 -13.89
C GLU A 236 9.40 16.83 -13.63
N TYR A 237 9.41 15.92 -14.61
CA TYR A 237 10.02 14.60 -14.54
C TYR A 237 10.84 14.30 -15.80
N ALA A 238 11.99 13.66 -15.63
CA ALA A 238 12.78 13.10 -16.71
C ALA A 238 13.05 11.61 -16.47
N TYR A 239 13.22 10.86 -17.56
CA TYR A 239 13.38 9.41 -17.52
C TYR A 239 14.58 8.98 -18.35
N ASP A 240 15.25 7.93 -17.89
CA ASP A 240 16.36 7.31 -18.61
C ASP A 240 15.87 6.49 -19.83
N CYS A 241 16.81 5.82 -20.52
CA CYS A 241 16.50 5.02 -21.70
C CYS A 241 15.74 3.71 -21.41
N ASP A 242 15.73 3.27 -20.15
CA ASP A 242 14.99 2.10 -19.68
C ASP A 242 13.61 2.51 -19.12
N SER A 243 13.22 3.79 -19.30
CA SER A 243 11.94 4.35 -18.85
C SER A 243 11.80 4.47 -17.33
N ARG A 244 12.91 4.60 -16.60
CA ARG A 244 12.92 4.84 -15.14
C ARG A 244 13.14 6.32 -14.84
N LEU A 245 12.55 6.83 -13.76
CA LEU A 245 12.70 8.23 -13.34
C LEU A 245 14.18 8.54 -13.05
N GLU A 246 14.79 9.49 -13.75
CA GLU A 246 16.20 9.88 -13.54
C GLU A 246 16.33 11.25 -12.86
N ALA A 247 15.34 12.12 -13.02
CA ALA A 247 15.36 13.46 -12.42
C ALA A 247 13.96 14.01 -12.18
N LYS A 248 13.84 14.86 -11.17
CA LYS A 248 12.60 15.57 -10.81
C LYS A 248 12.88 17.02 -10.44
N TRP A 249 11.99 17.91 -10.83
CA TRP A 249 11.96 19.32 -10.45
C TRP A 249 10.67 19.61 -9.70
N ASN A 250 10.76 20.21 -8.52
CA ASN A 250 9.62 20.55 -7.68
C ASN A 250 9.08 21.97 -8.00
N PRO A 251 7.90 22.35 -7.48
CA PRO A 251 7.30 23.67 -7.74
C PRO A 251 8.16 24.87 -7.34
N ASP A 252 9.04 24.71 -6.36
CA ASP A 252 9.95 25.77 -5.90
C ASP A 252 11.17 25.95 -6.81
N ASN A 253 11.47 24.97 -7.68
CA ASN A 253 12.60 24.97 -8.60
C ASN A 253 12.24 24.29 -9.93
N PRO A 254 11.30 24.85 -10.72
CA PRO A 254 10.92 24.29 -12.01
C PRO A 254 12.08 24.43 -13.01
N SER A 255 12.27 23.43 -13.87
CA SER A 255 13.19 23.48 -15.01
C SER A 255 12.74 24.54 -16.00
N LEU A 256 11.43 24.64 -16.29
CA LEU A 256 10.86 25.52 -17.33
C LEU A 256 11.59 25.36 -18.68
N GLY A 257 12.09 24.16 -19.00
CA GLY A 257 12.89 23.89 -20.19
C GLY A 257 14.28 24.56 -20.21
N GLN A 258 14.75 25.07 -19.07
CA GLN A 258 16.10 25.61 -18.87
C GLN A 258 17.02 24.58 -18.20
N THR A 259 18.33 24.86 -18.18
CA THR A 259 19.36 24.07 -17.48
C THR A 259 19.30 24.24 -15.95
N ALA A 260 18.12 24.33 -15.36
CA ALA A 260 17.99 24.33 -13.90
C ALA A 260 18.39 22.94 -13.38
N THR A 261 19.21 22.90 -12.34
CA THR A 261 19.59 21.64 -11.70
C THR A 261 18.34 20.97 -11.13
N PRO A 262 18.16 19.64 -11.31
CA PRO A 262 17.05 18.91 -10.72
C PRO A 262 16.94 19.13 -9.21
N SER A 263 15.71 19.09 -8.68
CA SER A 263 15.52 18.99 -7.22
C SER A 263 15.90 17.62 -6.68
N GLU A 264 15.79 16.57 -7.49
CA GLU A 264 16.17 15.20 -7.14
C GLU A 264 16.75 14.50 -8.37
N ILE A 265 17.78 13.68 -8.17
CA ILE A 265 18.42 12.84 -9.19
C ILE A 265 18.39 11.39 -8.69
N TYR A 266 18.03 10.48 -9.57
CA TYR A 266 17.86 9.07 -9.30
C TYR A 266 18.82 8.27 -10.17
N THR A 267 19.50 7.27 -9.59
CA THR A 267 20.28 6.30 -10.37
C THR A 267 19.88 4.89 -10.00
N TYR A 268 20.15 3.96 -10.91
CA TYR A 268 19.78 2.56 -10.77
C TYR A 268 20.98 1.65 -11.01
N ASP A 269 20.96 0.49 -10.37
CA ASP A 269 21.95 -0.55 -10.62
C ASP A 269 21.66 -1.32 -11.93
N LEU A 270 22.46 -2.34 -12.22
CA LEU A 270 22.32 -3.16 -13.43
C LEU A 270 21.06 -4.03 -13.47
N PHE A 271 20.44 -4.29 -12.33
CA PHE A 271 19.16 -5.00 -12.22
C PHE A 271 17.97 -4.04 -12.24
N GLY A 272 18.23 -2.73 -12.28
CA GLY A 272 17.23 -1.67 -12.31
C GLY A 272 16.63 -1.32 -10.96
N ARG A 273 17.29 -1.71 -9.87
CA ARG A 273 16.94 -1.32 -8.50
C ARG A 273 17.51 0.07 -8.21
N LEU A 274 16.83 0.87 -7.39
CA LEU A 274 17.25 2.23 -7.03
C LEU A 274 18.59 2.18 -6.31
N ALA A 275 19.65 2.77 -6.86
CA ALA A 275 20.99 2.76 -6.29
C ALA A 275 21.30 4.04 -5.51
N THR A 276 20.85 5.20 -6.02
CA THR A 276 21.05 6.48 -5.32
C THR A 276 19.89 7.43 -5.50
N VAL A 277 19.64 8.24 -4.48
CA VAL A 277 18.86 9.48 -4.57
C VAL A 277 19.74 10.63 -4.13
N SER A 278 19.89 11.63 -5.00
CA SER A 278 20.67 12.83 -4.71
C SER A 278 19.77 14.06 -4.77
N ALA A 279 19.87 14.92 -3.75
CA ALA A 279 19.08 16.15 -3.66
C ALA A 279 19.97 17.30 -3.12
N PRO A 280 19.69 18.57 -3.45
CA PRO A 280 20.42 19.70 -2.89
C PRO A 280 20.21 19.77 -1.37
N TRP A 281 21.31 19.99 -0.63
CA TRP A 281 21.23 20.17 0.81
C TRP A 281 20.75 21.59 1.16
N ALA A 282 19.53 21.70 1.67
CA ALA A 282 18.91 22.99 2.01
C ALA A 282 18.97 23.98 0.83
N ASN A 283 19.35 25.24 1.08
CA ASN A 283 19.51 26.26 0.03
C ASN A 283 20.88 26.20 -0.67
N SER A 284 21.57 25.06 -0.63
CA SER A 284 22.88 24.87 -1.28
C SER A 284 22.73 24.18 -2.63
N ALA A 285 23.57 24.57 -3.60
CA ALA A 285 23.70 23.85 -4.87
C ALA A 285 24.49 22.52 -4.74
N THR A 286 24.98 22.20 -3.54
CA THR A 286 25.65 20.92 -3.26
C THR A 286 24.62 19.82 -3.08
N PHE A 287 24.72 18.80 -3.93
CA PHE A 287 23.93 17.59 -3.79
C PHE A 287 24.51 16.71 -2.68
N VAL A 288 23.64 16.25 -1.80
CA VAL A 288 23.91 15.11 -0.92
C VAL A 288 23.28 13.87 -1.53
N THR A 289 23.85 12.71 -1.23
CA THR A 289 23.41 11.45 -1.83
C THR A 289 23.10 10.44 -0.74
N THR A 290 21.92 9.83 -0.83
CA THR A 290 21.60 8.60 -0.13
C THR A 290 21.81 7.43 -1.09
N SER A 291 22.58 6.42 -0.69
CA SER A 291 22.81 5.22 -1.50
C SER A 291 22.12 4.00 -0.91
N TYR A 292 21.71 3.09 -1.77
CA TYR A 292 20.98 1.86 -1.45
C TYR A 292 21.73 0.69 -2.09
N ASP A 293 22.11 -0.27 -1.25
CA ASP A 293 22.71 -1.53 -1.69
C ASP A 293 21.77 -2.69 -1.34
N TYR A 294 21.87 -3.77 -2.11
CA TYR A 294 20.97 -4.90 -2.00
C TYR A 294 21.75 -6.20 -1.98
N ASP A 295 21.19 -7.20 -1.31
CA ASP A 295 21.73 -8.55 -1.29
C ASP A 295 21.44 -9.31 -2.61
N VAL A 296 21.79 -10.59 -2.63
CA VAL A 296 21.62 -11.48 -3.79
C VAL A 296 20.17 -11.94 -4.02
N GLN A 297 19.28 -11.69 -3.05
CA GLN A 297 17.85 -12.00 -3.10
C GLN A 297 17.00 -10.74 -3.34
N ASP A 298 17.63 -9.62 -3.73
CA ASP A 298 17.01 -8.32 -3.96
C ASP A 298 16.47 -7.61 -2.70
N HIS A 299 16.84 -8.03 -1.50
CA HIS A 299 16.52 -7.28 -0.29
C HIS A 299 17.47 -6.10 -0.09
N LEU A 300 16.97 -5.02 0.50
CA LEU A 300 17.77 -3.86 0.86
C LEU A 300 18.78 -4.24 1.94
N ASP A 301 20.07 -4.32 1.61
CA ASP A 301 21.16 -4.72 2.52
C ASP A 301 21.68 -3.51 3.31
N THR A 302 21.92 -2.38 2.64
CA THR A 302 22.35 -1.16 3.32
C THR A 302 21.73 0.10 2.75
N VAL A 303 21.56 1.09 3.63
CA VAL A 303 21.29 2.49 3.28
C VAL A 303 22.38 3.34 3.87
N THR A 304 23.07 4.11 3.03
CA THR A 304 24.00 5.15 3.49
C THR A 304 23.31 6.50 3.30
N ASP A 305 23.07 7.22 4.39
CA ASP A 305 22.42 8.53 4.33
C ASP A 305 23.33 9.64 3.76
N ALA A 306 22.77 10.84 3.62
CA ALA A 306 23.45 12.03 3.13
C ALA A 306 24.69 12.41 3.96
N GLU A 307 24.70 12.10 5.24
CA GLU A 307 25.79 12.33 6.19
C GLU A 307 26.85 11.21 6.20
N GLY A 308 26.62 10.12 5.47
CA GLY A 308 27.48 8.95 5.42
C GLY A 308 27.25 7.95 6.56
N ASN A 309 26.17 8.09 7.32
CA ASN A 309 25.79 7.06 8.30
C ASN A 309 25.19 5.87 7.57
N VAL A 310 25.70 4.68 7.90
CA VAL A 310 25.24 3.43 7.31
C VAL A 310 24.22 2.78 8.24
N THR A 311 23.11 2.36 7.67
CA THR A 311 22.13 1.45 8.27
C THR A 311 22.16 0.14 7.50
N THR A 312 22.37 -0.97 8.19
CA THR A 312 22.42 -2.33 7.61
C THR A 312 21.20 -3.12 8.03
N TYR A 313 20.65 -3.90 7.11
CA TYR A 313 19.50 -4.77 7.32
C TYR A 313 19.89 -6.23 7.04
N VAL A 314 19.46 -7.15 7.90
CA VAL A 314 19.79 -8.58 7.77
C VAL A 314 18.50 -9.39 7.73
N TYR A 315 18.30 -10.14 6.66
CA TYR A 315 17.12 -10.97 6.44
C TYR A 315 17.43 -12.46 6.68
N SER A 316 16.45 -13.21 7.15
CA SER A 316 16.50 -14.67 7.22
C SER A 316 16.25 -15.31 5.87
N ASP A 317 16.44 -16.62 5.77
CA ASP A 317 16.06 -17.40 4.58
C ASP A 317 14.54 -17.43 4.33
N ARG A 318 13.72 -16.91 5.26
CA ARG A 318 12.26 -16.68 5.10
C ARG A 318 11.93 -15.28 4.56
N ASP A 319 12.94 -14.53 4.14
CA ASP A 319 12.82 -13.15 3.67
C ASP A 319 12.30 -12.19 4.78
N LEU A 320 12.49 -12.56 6.06
CA LEU A 320 12.07 -11.77 7.23
C LEU A 320 13.24 -10.96 7.80
N LEU A 321 13.03 -9.67 8.09
CA LEU A 321 14.04 -8.79 8.68
C LEU A 321 14.39 -9.21 10.11
N THR A 322 15.57 -9.79 10.34
CA THR A 322 16.01 -10.25 11.66
C THR A 322 16.78 -9.19 12.45
N SER A 323 17.45 -8.27 11.76
CA SER A 323 18.21 -7.18 12.41
C SER A 323 18.31 -5.94 11.54
N GLU A 324 18.19 -4.78 12.17
CA GLU A 324 18.53 -3.47 11.62
C GLU A 324 19.62 -2.86 12.52
N THR A 325 20.73 -2.38 11.94
CA THR A 325 21.81 -1.73 12.71
C THR A 325 22.16 -0.39 12.10
N SER A 326 22.02 0.67 12.90
CA SER A 326 22.46 2.03 12.54
C SER A 326 23.35 2.60 13.64
N ILE A 327 24.33 3.43 13.28
CA ILE A 327 25.13 4.15 14.28
C ILE A 327 24.29 5.14 15.10
N ALA A 328 23.21 5.68 14.52
CA ALA A 328 22.37 6.68 15.16
C ALA A 328 21.36 6.06 16.14
N SER A 329 20.72 4.95 15.77
CA SER A 329 19.70 4.28 16.58
C SER A 329 20.18 3.03 17.32
N GLY A 330 21.39 2.55 17.04
CA GLY A 330 21.91 1.26 17.48
C GLY A 330 21.26 0.07 16.76
N THR A 331 21.49 -1.14 17.29
CA THR A 331 20.97 -2.40 16.73
C THR A 331 19.59 -2.74 17.28
N LYS A 332 18.64 -3.00 16.39
CA LYS A 332 17.36 -3.64 16.70
C LYS A 332 17.35 -5.06 16.15
N THR A 333 16.69 -5.97 16.86
CA THR A 333 16.48 -7.35 16.41
C THR A 333 15.02 -7.74 16.49
N HIS A 334 14.66 -8.68 15.63
CA HIS A 334 13.30 -9.18 15.45
C HIS A 334 13.31 -10.71 15.54
N ALA A 335 12.27 -11.27 16.13
CA ALA A 335 12.03 -12.71 16.15
C ALA A 335 10.59 -12.99 15.72
N TYR A 336 10.41 -14.13 15.07
CA TYR A 336 9.16 -14.53 14.45
C TYR A 336 8.75 -15.93 14.88
N ASP A 337 7.46 -16.25 14.83
CA ASP A 337 6.97 -17.63 14.98
C ASP A 337 7.06 -18.39 13.64
N ALA A 338 6.46 -19.57 13.58
CA ALA A 338 6.43 -20.44 12.40
C ALA A 338 5.57 -19.88 11.25
N GLY A 339 4.45 -19.21 11.56
CA GLY A 339 3.61 -18.49 10.59
C GLY A 339 4.25 -17.22 10.02
N GLY A 340 5.31 -16.73 10.66
CA GLY A 340 6.04 -15.52 10.24
C GLY A 340 5.56 -14.26 10.97
N ASN A 341 4.79 -14.39 12.04
CA ASN A 341 4.35 -13.26 12.83
C ASN A 341 5.46 -12.76 13.76
N LEU A 342 5.55 -11.44 13.94
CA LEU A 342 6.61 -10.79 14.72
C LEU A 342 6.38 -10.94 16.24
N THR A 343 6.89 -12.01 16.83
CA THR A 343 6.75 -12.34 18.27
C THR A 343 7.59 -11.49 19.19
N SER A 344 8.72 -10.94 18.73
CA SER A 344 9.58 -10.11 19.58
C SER A 344 10.29 -9.01 18.79
N THR A 345 10.48 -7.87 19.44
CA THR A 345 11.39 -6.82 19.00
C THR A 345 12.24 -6.38 20.18
N THR A 346 13.56 -6.38 19.99
CA THR A 346 14.52 -5.88 20.98
C THR A 346 15.18 -4.64 20.42
N ASP A 347 15.05 -3.51 21.12
CA ASP A 347 15.68 -2.27 20.69
C ASP A 347 17.16 -2.19 21.09
N ALA A 348 17.85 -1.14 20.66
CA ALA A 348 19.27 -0.93 20.95
C ALA A 348 19.62 -0.75 22.43
N ARG A 349 18.63 -0.50 23.29
CA ARG A 349 18.79 -0.43 24.75
C ARG A 349 18.54 -1.79 25.41
N SER A 350 18.42 -2.86 24.62
CA SER A 350 18.01 -4.20 25.07
C SER A 350 16.63 -4.23 25.72
N ILE A 351 15.76 -3.28 25.36
CA ILE A 351 14.37 -3.27 25.77
C ILE A 351 13.57 -4.14 24.80
N GLN A 352 12.97 -5.20 25.34
CA GLN A 352 12.18 -6.15 24.56
C GLN A 352 10.68 -5.82 24.64
N THR A 353 10.00 -5.93 23.52
CA THR A 353 8.54 -5.97 23.41
C THR A 353 8.15 -7.29 22.75
N THR A 354 7.26 -8.06 23.37
CA THR A 354 6.81 -9.36 22.84
C THR A 354 5.33 -9.34 22.48
N ARG A 355 4.93 -10.23 21.57
CA ARG A 355 3.56 -10.36 21.07
C ARG A 355 3.14 -11.83 21.15
N VAL A 356 1.89 -12.06 21.52
CA VAL A 356 1.24 -13.37 21.49
C VAL A 356 0.16 -13.32 20.43
N PHE A 357 0.08 -14.36 19.61
CA PHE A 357 -0.89 -14.52 18.54
C PHE A 357 -1.86 -15.65 18.89
N ASP A 358 -3.10 -15.56 18.40
CA ASP A 358 -3.98 -16.72 18.33
C ASP A 358 -3.77 -17.51 17.03
N VAL A 359 -4.48 -18.62 16.87
CA VAL A 359 -4.37 -19.52 15.70
C VAL A 359 -4.91 -18.92 14.39
N ALA A 360 -5.42 -17.69 14.43
CA ALA A 360 -5.81 -16.92 13.24
C ALA A 360 -4.79 -15.79 12.96
N ASP A 361 -3.58 -15.90 13.51
CA ASP A 361 -2.48 -14.93 13.40
C ASP A 361 -2.81 -13.52 13.93
N ARG A 362 -3.74 -13.41 14.88
CA ARG A 362 -4.14 -12.12 15.46
C ARG A 362 -3.46 -11.88 16.81
N VAL A 363 -2.95 -10.67 17.01
CA VAL A 363 -2.27 -10.28 18.27
C VAL A 363 -3.26 -10.26 19.44
N THR A 364 -3.16 -11.19 20.37
CA THR A 364 -3.99 -11.22 21.60
C THR A 364 -3.33 -10.49 22.76
N GLN A 365 -2.00 -10.36 22.76
CA GLN A 365 -1.26 -9.65 23.80
C GLN A 365 0.01 -9.00 23.28
N VAL A 366 0.34 -7.82 23.80
CA VAL A 366 1.65 -7.18 23.67
C VAL A 366 2.19 -6.92 25.07
N THR A 367 3.38 -7.47 25.37
CA THR A 367 4.05 -7.30 26.66
C THR A 367 5.20 -6.32 26.52
N TYR A 368 5.29 -5.38 27.46
CA TYR A 368 6.35 -4.39 27.57
C TYR A 368 7.19 -4.67 28.83
N PRO A 369 8.38 -4.06 28.99
CA PRO A 369 9.20 -4.27 30.20
C PRO A 369 8.52 -3.86 31.51
N THR A 370 7.55 -2.94 31.41
CA THR A 370 6.72 -2.52 32.53
C THR A 370 5.33 -3.09 32.31
N SER A 371 4.92 -4.05 33.15
CA SER A 371 3.66 -4.79 32.98
C SER A 371 2.40 -3.91 33.00
N SER A 372 2.44 -2.73 33.63
CA SER A 372 1.33 -1.77 33.55
C SER A 372 1.10 -1.19 32.15
N LEU A 373 2.06 -1.37 31.25
CA LEU A 373 1.96 -0.96 29.85
C LEU A 373 1.48 -2.10 28.94
N ASP A 374 1.40 -3.33 29.45
CA ASP A 374 0.93 -4.49 28.69
C ASP A 374 -0.47 -4.25 28.14
N VAL A 375 -0.68 -4.70 26.91
CA VAL A 375 -1.93 -4.52 26.18
C VAL A 375 -2.47 -5.90 25.84
N THR A 376 -3.74 -6.14 26.15
CA THR A 376 -4.48 -7.33 25.73
C THR A 376 -5.54 -6.91 24.73
N TYR A 377 -5.70 -7.69 23.67
CA TYR A 377 -6.70 -7.48 22.64
C TYR A 377 -7.71 -8.61 22.70
N GLY A 378 -8.99 -8.26 22.66
CA GLY A 378 -10.08 -9.21 22.47
C GLY A 378 -10.64 -9.09 21.06
N TYR A 379 -11.11 -10.20 20.51
CA TYR A 379 -11.78 -10.26 19.22
C TYR A 379 -13.24 -10.69 19.42
N ASP A 380 -14.15 -10.24 18.56
CA ASP A 380 -15.54 -10.69 18.59
C ASP A 380 -15.61 -12.19 18.30
N GLN A 381 -16.58 -12.86 18.94
CA GLN A 381 -16.79 -14.30 18.88
C GLN A 381 -18.29 -14.57 18.97
N GLY A 382 -18.76 -15.68 18.39
CA GLY A 382 -20.17 -16.07 18.40
C GLY A 382 -20.94 -15.62 17.16
N PRO A 383 -22.29 -15.58 17.22
CA PRO A 383 -23.12 -15.11 16.11
C PRO A 383 -22.74 -13.69 15.69
N ASP A 384 -22.79 -13.43 14.38
CA ASP A 384 -22.47 -12.14 13.77
C ASP A 384 -21.01 -11.65 13.90
N ALA A 385 -20.11 -12.48 14.46
CA ALA A 385 -18.69 -12.16 14.60
C ALA A 385 -17.89 -12.49 13.34
N LEU A 386 -16.91 -11.64 13.01
CA LEU A 386 -15.95 -11.87 11.91
C LEU A 386 -14.51 -11.96 12.41
N GLY A 387 -14.32 -12.12 13.72
CA GLY A 387 -13.01 -12.04 14.34
C GLY A 387 -12.41 -10.63 14.38
N ARG A 388 -13.26 -9.59 14.43
CA ARG A 388 -12.89 -8.17 14.51
C ARG A 388 -12.47 -7.81 15.92
N LEU A 389 -11.66 -6.77 16.07
CA LEU A 389 -11.21 -6.28 17.37
C LEU A 389 -12.41 -5.82 18.22
N SER A 390 -12.68 -6.47 19.35
CA SER A 390 -13.81 -6.16 20.24
C SER A 390 -13.39 -5.46 21.52
N SER A 391 -12.12 -5.57 21.93
CA SER A 391 -11.63 -4.83 23.10
C SER A 391 -10.12 -4.61 23.07
N ILE A 392 -9.68 -3.51 23.69
CA ILE A 392 -8.29 -3.26 24.04
C ILE A 392 -8.23 -2.98 25.54
N THR A 393 -7.48 -3.80 26.27
CA THR A 393 -7.26 -3.61 27.71
C THR A 393 -5.81 -3.24 27.99
N ARG A 394 -5.58 -2.19 28.78
CA ARG A 394 -4.25 -1.80 29.25
C ARG A 394 -4.32 -1.21 30.65
N GLY A 395 -3.46 -1.69 31.55
CA GLY A 395 -3.38 -1.17 32.92
C GLY A 395 -4.70 -1.26 33.70
N GLY A 396 -5.55 -2.24 33.37
CA GLY A 396 -6.88 -2.44 33.98
C GLY A 396 -8.00 -1.56 33.41
N ALA A 397 -7.71 -0.69 32.43
CA ALA A 397 -8.72 0.04 31.67
C ALA A 397 -9.01 -0.70 30.35
N THR A 398 -10.28 -0.81 29.99
CA THR A 398 -10.74 -1.50 28.78
C THR A 398 -11.47 -0.51 27.87
N LEU A 399 -11.17 -0.57 26.58
CA LEU A 399 -11.85 0.13 25.50
C LEU A 399 -12.57 -0.92 24.66
N ASP A 400 -13.90 -0.86 24.64
CA ASP A 400 -14.74 -1.83 23.91
C ASP A 400 -15.13 -1.30 22.52
N PHE A 401 -15.18 -2.21 21.55
CA PHE A 401 -15.64 -1.96 20.20
C PHE A 401 -16.81 -2.88 19.91
N THR A 402 -17.89 -2.32 19.40
CA THR A 402 -19.05 -3.09 18.95
C THR A 402 -19.36 -2.75 17.51
N TYR A 403 -20.01 -3.70 16.84
CA TYR A 403 -20.31 -3.62 15.42
C TYR A 403 -21.77 -3.98 15.18
N ASP A 404 -22.33 -3.48 14.08
CA ASP A 404 -23.64 -3.92 13.60
C ASP A 404 -23.56 -5.16 12.70
N GLU A 405 -24.74 -5.61 12.26
CA GLU A 405 -24.93 -6.77 11.37
C GLU A 405 -24.17 -6.65 10.04
N PHE A 406 -23.85 -5.42 9.60
CA PHE A 406 -23.20 -5.12 8.33
C PHE A 406 -21.68 -5.00 8.42
N GLY A 407 -21.09 -5.33 9.57
CA GLY A 407 -19.64 -5.18 9.70
C GLY A 407 -19.21 -3.86 10.34
N ARG A 408 -20.09 -2.88 10.48
CA ARG A 408 -19.74 -1.47 10.73
C ARG A 408 -19.61 -1.19 12.23
N GLN A 409 -18.62 -0.40 12.63
CA GLN A 409 -18.32 -0.15 14.03
C GLN A 409 -19.31 0.87 14.65
N VAL A 410 -20.17 0.42 15.56
CA VAL A 410 -21.17 1.27 16.23
C VAL A 410 -20.70 1.82 17.58
N GLN A 411 -19.58 1.33 18.11
CA GLN A 411 -19.02 1.85 19.38
C GLN A 411 -17.48 1.84 19.39
N ASP A 412 -16.91 2.82 20.09
CA ASP A 412 -15.49 2.99 20.44
C ASP A 412 -15.39 3.51 21.87
N GLY A 413 -15.35 2.59 22.84
CA GLY A 413 -15.47 2.91 24.26
C GLY A 413 -16.78 3.59 24.59
N ASP A 414 -16.68 4.80 25.16
CA ASP A 414 -17.85 5.63 25.47
C ASP A 414 -18.44 6.33 24.24
N LEU A 415 -17.80 6.25 23.08
CA LEU A 415 -18.26 6.88 21.85
C LEU A 415 -19.18 5.94 21.09
N ALA A 416 -20.47 6.27 21.01
CA ALA A 416 -21.42 5.57 20.16
C ALA A 416 -21.57 6.26 18.80
N TYR A 417 -21.76 5.45 17.77
CA TYR A 417 -21.92 5.87 16.38
C TYR A 417 -23.26 5.35 15.85
N GLY A 418 -24.09 6.27 15.37
CA GLY A 418 -25.12 5.91 14.41
C GLY A 418 -24.48 5.80 13.04
N TYR A 419 -25.06 4.96 12.19
CA TYR A 419 -24.89 5.09 10.75
C TYR A 419 -26.21 5.58 10.21
N ASP A 420 -26.15 6.59 9.35
CA ASP A 420 -27.33 6.97 8.59
C ASP A 420 -27.56 5.92 7.49
N ASP A 421 -28.68 6.04 6.79
CA ASP A 421 -29.02 5.16 5.68
C ASP A 421 -27.98 5.25 4.55
N THR A 422 -27.08 6.23 4.55
CA THR A 422 -25.98 6.42 3.57
C THR A 422 -24.71 5.62 3.91
N LEU A 423 -24.78 4.72 4.90
CA LEU A 423 -23.65 3.96 5.47
C LEU A 423 -22.52 4.86 5.98
N ARG A 424 -22.79 6.16 6.11
CA ARG A 424 -21.88 7.14 6.68
C ARG A 424 -22.12 7.18 8.17
N ARG A 425 -21.05 7.38 8.92
CA ARG A 425 -21.12 7.59 10.36
C ARG A 425 -21.94 8.85 10.64
N ALA A 426 -23.16 8.66 11.12
CA ALA A 426 -24.11 9.71 11.44
C ALA A 426 -23.54 10.55 12.59
N THR A 427 -23.20 11.80 12.27
CA THR A 427 -23.19 12.88 13.25
C THR A 427 -24.65 13.28 13.46
N GLY A 428 -25.19 13.17 14.68
CA GLY A 428 -26.59 13.48 14.98
C GLY A 428 -27.08 14.81 14.42
N GLU A 429 -28.31 14.79 13.89
CA GLU A 429 -29.04 15.77 13.04
C GLU A 429 -29.18 17.19 13.62
N ALA A 430 -29.37 18.26 12.82
CA ALA A 430 -30.67 18.61 12.21
C ALA A 430 -30.56 19.41 10.91
N MET A 431 -31.34 18.99 9.92
CA MET A 431 -31.83 19.81 8.81
C MET A 431 -32.74 20.90 9.40
N GLU A 432 -32.27 22.15 9.49
CA GLU A 432 -33.14 23.32 9.59
C GLU A 432 -33.23 23.97 8.21
N THR A 433 -34.47 24.14 7.76
CA THR A 433 -34.84 24.79 6.51
C THR A 433 -34.33 26.23 6.38
N ALA A 434 -33.81 26.54 5.20
CA ALA A 434 -33.74 27.85 4.54
C ALA A 434 -32.71 28.92 4.99
N ASP A 435 -32.13 29.52 3.93
CA ASP A 435 -31.34 30.75 3.79
C ASP A 435 -29.80 30.75 3.99
N ARG A 436 -29.13 31.14 2.88
CA ARG A 436 -27.68 31.32 2.63
C ARG A 436 -27.14 32.58 3.38
N PRO A 437 -25.86 33.05 3.25
CA PRO A 437 -24.66 32.55 2.56
C PRO A 437 -23.29 32.72 3.31
N LEU A 438 -22.21 32.21 2.70
CA LEU A 438 -20.78 32.63 2.80
C LEU A 438 -19.97 32.47 4.11
N ALA A 439 -18.81 31.83 3.90
CA ALA A 439 -17.52 32.01 4.57
C ALA A 439 -17.35 31.50 6.02
N GLY A 440 -16.53 30.44 6.11
CA GLY A 440 -15.50 30.29 7.14
C GLY A 440 -15.97 30.04 8.57
N ASP A 441 -16.05 28.77 8.97
CA ASP A 441 -15.40 28.32 10.21
C ASP A 441 -15.33 26.78 10.19
N ARG A 442 -14.12 26.24 10.27
CA ARG A 442 -13.88 24.83 10.63
C ARG A 442 -14.40 24.65 12.06
N ARG A 443 -15.54 23.99 12.25
CA ARG A 443 -15.95 23.52 13.58
C ARG A 443 -16.30 22.05 13.56
N LEU A 444 -15.35 21.31 14.12
CA LEU A 444 -15.45 20.00 14.76
C LEU A 444 -16.87 19.63 15.19
N SER A 445 -17.33 18.46 14.74
CA SER A 445 -18.44 17.73 15.35
C SER A 445 -17.90 16.70 16.36
N THR A 446 -18.56 16.64 17.51
CA THR A 446 -18.22 15.84 18.69
C THR A 446 -19.01 14.54 18.71
N ALA A 447 -18.33 13.43 19.00
CA ALA A 447 -18.97 12.20 19.43
C ALA A 447 -19.71 12.42 20.76
N THR A 448 -20.84 11.74 20.96
CA THR A 448 -21.60 11.79 22.23
C THR A 448 -20.86 10.90 23.24
N GLY A 449 -19.94 11.49 23.99
CA GLY A 449 -19.11 10.80 24.96
C GLY A 449 -17.73 11.43 25.05
N THR A 450 -17.12 11.44 26.24
CA THR A 450 -15.69 11.72 26.36
C THR A 450 -14.95 10.43 26.07
N ARG A 451 -14.06 10.41 25.07
CA ARG A 451 -13.11 9.30 24.91
C ARG A 451 -12.36 9.14 26.22
N SER A 452 -12.64 8.10 27.00
CA SER A 452 -11.81 7.69 28.12
C SER A 452 -10.50 7.19 27.51
N PRO A 453 -9.41 7.98 27.52
CA PRO A 453 -8.19 7.53 26.89
C PRO A 453 -7.62 6.40 27.75
N ILE A 454 -7.21 5.30 27.11
CA ILE A 454 -6.15 4.49 27.70
C ILE A 454 -4.99 5.48 27.96
N PRO A 455 -4.51 5.63 29.21
CA PRO A 455 -3.56 6.68 29.54
C PRO A 455 -2.32 6.60 28.62
N PRO A 456 -1.89 7.72 28.03
CA PRO A 456 -0.70 7.72 27.20
C PRO A 456 0.54 7.37 28.04
N VAL A 457 1.55 6.80 27.39
CA VAL A 457 2.87 6.59 28.00
C VAL A 457 3.40 7.96 28.42
N SER A 458 3.44 8.25 29.72
CA SER A 458 4.33 9.28 30.23
C SER A 458 5.75 8.72 30.21
N SER A 459 6.54 9.17 29.25
CA SER A 459 8.00 9.01 29.28
C SER A 459 8.51 9.53 30.62
N PRO A 460 9.49 8.87 31.28
CA PRO A 460 10.03 9.39 32.51
C PRO A 460 10.68 10.75 32.26
N THR A 461 10.17 11.78 32.94
CA THR A 461 10.70 13.14 32.93
C THR A 461 12.16 13.11 33.41
N THR A 462 13.12 13.26 32.51
CA THR A 462 14.51 13.53 32.90
C THR A 462 14.63 14.99 33.32
N THR A 463 14.66 15.24 34.63
CA THR A 463 15.32 16.43 35.17
C THR A 463 16.80 16.37 34.82
N SER A 464 17.25 17.13 33.82
CA SER A 464 18.66 17.43 33.64
C SER A 464 18.93 18.86 34.11
N THR A 465 19.73 18.96 35.17
CA THR A 465 20.38 20.19 35.61
C THR A 465 21.50 20.52 34.64
N THR A 466 21.40 21.63 33.91
CA THR A 466 22.51 22.26 33.17
C THR A 466 22.90 23.57 33.84
N PRO A 467 24.19 23.84 34.10
CA PRO A 467 24.64 25.11 34.63
C PRO A 467 24.79 26.18 33.53
N THR A 468 24.27 27.37 33.85
CA THR A 468 24.59 28.73 33.40
C THR A 468 25.73 28.95 32.38
N ALA A 469 25.43 29.72 31.31
CA ALA A 469 26.07 31.03 31.04
C ALA A 469 25.40 31.88 29.93
N ARG A 470 24.90 33.05 30.35
CA ARG A 470 24.96 34.40 29.73
C ARG A 470 24.34 34.71 28.35
N SER A 471 23.13 35.26 28.44
CA SER A 471 22.67 36.59 27.95
C SER A 471 23.48 37.35 26.88
N ARG A 472 22.78 37.79 25.81
CA ARG A 472 22.70 39.22 25.43
C ARG A 472 21.50 39.52 24.49
N SER A 473 20.61 40.32 25.07
CA SER A 473 19.51 41.19 24.61
C SER A 473 19.49 41.87 23.22
N ARG A 474 18.25 41.97 22.70
CA ARG A 474 17.51 43.09 22.02
C ARG A 474 18.07 43.60 20.66
N TRP A 475 17.24 43.83 19.63
CA TRP A 475 16.40 45.03 19.42
C TRP A 475 15.15 44.81 18.52
N ARG A 476 14.11 45.62 18.78
CA ARG A 476 12.90 45.88 17.95
C ARG A 476 13.11 47.09 17.02
N ARG A 477 12.44 47.09 15.85
CA ARG A 477 11.59 48.17 15.22
C ARG A 477 11.29 47.76 13.76
N LEU A 478 10.05 47.50 13.33
CA LEU A 478 8.97 48.42 12.87
C LEU A 478 9.36 49.32 11.68
N TRP A 479 8.78 49.06 10.50
CA TRP A 479 8.04 50.03 9.64
C TRP A 479 7.32 49.32 8.46
N ALA A 480 6.23 49.95 7.99
CA ALA A 480 5.22 49.40 7.08
C ALA A 480 5.19 50.07 5.67
N ALA A 481 4.48 49.39 4.75
CA ALA A 481 3.78 49.85 3.52
C ALA A 481 4.57 50.00 2.18
N PRO A 482 3.90 50.00 0.99
CA PRO A 482 2.46 49.86 0.68
C PRO A 482 2.13 48.83 -0.48
N PRO A 483 0.86 48.66 -0.93
CA PRO A 483 0.48 47.66 -1.93
C PRO A 483 0.64 48.16 -3.37
N ARG A 484 0.83 47.26 -4.34
CA ARG A 484 0.78 47.58 -5.78
C ARG A 484 -0.37 46.84 -6.48
N SER A 485 -1.19 47.62 -7.16
CA SER A 485 -2.30 47.23 -8.04
C SER A 485 -1.81 46.63 -9.37
N PRO A 486 -2.67 45.92 -10.13
CA PRO A 486 -2.29 45.05 -11.24
C PRO A 486 -2.23 45.80 -12.59
N PRO A 487 -1.53 45.28 -13.62
CA PRO A 487 -1.74 45.73 -14.98
C PRO A 487 -2.81 44.88 -15.70
N ALA A 488 -3.60 45.55 -16.53
CA ALA A 488 -4.61 44.98 -17.41
C ALA A 488 -4.03 44.57 -18.77
N LEU A 489 -4.60 43.47 -19.32
CA LEU A 489 -4.83 43.12 -20.73
C LEU A 489 -3.72 43.32 -21.78
N SER A 490 -3.30 42.22 -22.43
CA SER A 490 -3.35 42.14 -23.90
C SER A 490 -3.33 40.68 -24.40
N THR A 491 -4.31 40.37 -25.24
CA THR A 491 -4.39 39.20 -26.11
C THR A 491 -3.29 39.25 -27.17
N THR A 492 -2.28 38.40 -27.06
CA THR A 492 -1.52 37.97 -28.25
C THR A 492 -0.86 36.62 -28.00
N ARG A 493 -1.38 35.61 -28.68
CA ARG A 493 -0.81 34.27 -28.85
C ARG A 493 0.53 34.38 -29.59
N PRO A 494 1.64 33.80 -29.12
CA PRO A 494 2.76 33.47 -29.99
C PRO A 494 2.70 32.01 -30.41
N ALA A 495 3.25 31.78 -31.59
CA ALA A 495 3.16 30.59 -32.39
C ALA A 495 3.79 29.34 -31.75
N ARG A 496 3.29 28.18 -32.21
CA ARG A 496 4.02 26.91 -32.27
C ARG A 496 5.47 27.15 -32.73
N TRP A 497 6.43 26.58 -32.01
CA TRP A 497 7.79 26.42 -32.51
C TRP A 497 8.17 24.94 -32.57
N PRO A 498 9.01 24.56 -33.55
CA PRO A 498 9.15 23.20 -33.99
C PRO A 498 10.09 22.41 -33.09
N SER A 499 9.83 21.11 -33.04
CA SER A 499 10.70 20.07 -32.50
C SER A 499 12.16 20.26 -32.97
N SER A 500 13.04 20.64 -32.06
CA SER A 500 14.48 20.44 -32.23
C SER A 500 14.80 19.01 -31.81
N SER A 501 14.98 18.15 -32.79
CA SER A 501 15.58 16.84 -32.66
C SER A 501 17.03 16.98 -32.20
N SER A 502 17.31 16.73 -30.92
CA SER A 502 18.61 16.27 -30.45
C SER A 502 18.52 14.76 -30.22
N ALA A 503 18.64 14.00 -31.31
CA ALA A 503 18.96 12.59 -31.23
C ALA A 503 20.41 12.47 -30.74
N THR A 504 20.61 12.43 -29.42
CA THR A 504 21.87 11.96 -28.86
C THR A 504 21.93 10.45 -29.09
N ALA A 505 22.70 10.05 -30.10
CA ALA A 505 23.01 8.65 -30.35
C ALA A 505 23.69 8.07 -29.09
N CYS A 506 23.01 7.12 -28.44
CA CYS A 506 23.58 6.33 -27.35
C CYS A 506 24.59 5.32 -27.92
N SER A 507 25.84 5.75 -28.08
CA SER A 507 26.96 4.83 -28.24
C SER A 507 27.43 4.38 -26.86
N ARG A 508 27.14 3.12 -26.50
CA ARG A 508 27.82 2.42 -25.40
C ARG A 508 29.31 2.31 -25.73
N VAL A 509 30.16 3.10 -25.07
CA VAL A 509 31.59 2.78 -24.97
C VAL A 509 31.78 1.93 -23.72
N ALA A 510 31.82 0.62 -23.91
CA ALA A 510 32.32 -0.30 -22.90
C ALA A 510 33.84 -0.15 -22.83
N THR A 511 34.35 0.57 -21.83
CA THR A 511 35.80 0.63 -21.57
C THR A 511 36.20 -0.57 -20.72
N THR A 512 36.44 -1.71 -21.36
CA THR A 512 37.14 -2.84 -20.74
C THR A 512 38.62 -2.47 -20.60
N THR A 513 39.09 -2.20 -19.38
CA THR A 513 40.54 -2.10 -19.12
C THR A 513 40.99 -3.33 -18.34
N ILE A 514 41.50 -4.33 -19.07
CA ILE A 514 42.40 -5.35 -18.52
C ILE A 514 43.68 -5.28 -19.33
N ALA A 515 44.77 -4.83 -18.70
CA ALA A 515 46.12 -5.09 -19.18
C ALA A 515 47.11 -5.18 -18.00
N THR A 516 47.89 -6.24 -18.07
CA THR A 516 48.78 -6.87 -17.10
C THR A 516 50.15 -6.20 -16.89
N SER A 517 50.62 -6.27 -15.62
CA SER A 517 51.97 -6.60 -15.15
C SER A 517 53.16 -5.61 -15.30
N ARG A 518 53.76 -5.24 -14.15
CA ARG A 518 55.08 -5.71 -13.65
C ARG A 518 55.67 -4.72 -12.63
N THR A 519 55.99 -5.20 -11.43
CA THR A 519 57.22 -4.78 -10.72
C THR A 519 57.70 -5.87 -9.76
N ARG A 520 59.02 -6.04 -9.78
CA ARG A 520 59.85 -7.01 -9.05
C ARG A 520 59.71 -6.87 -7.53
N SER A 521 59.76 -8.01 -6.82
CA SER A 521 60.54 -8.11 -5.59
C SER A 521 61.29 -9.44 -5.54
N ARG A 522 62.58 -9.34 -5.20
CA ARG A 522 63.51 -10.45 -4.98
C ARG A 522 63.32 -10.95 -3.54
N SER A 523 63.24 -12.26 -3.36
CA SER A 523 63.83 -12.94 -2.20
C SER A 523 64.03 -14.42 -2.54
N ALA A 524 65.18 -14.93 -2.12
CA ALA A 524 65.79 -16.17 -2.57
C ALA A 524 65.45 -17.34 -1.64
N ALA A 525 65.26 -18.54 -2.20
CA ALA A 525 65.69 -19.81 -1.58
C ALA A 525 65.61 -20.99 -2.57
N ARG A 526 66.79 -21.36 -3.08
CA ARG A 526 67.37 -22.72 -3.20
C ARG A 526 66.54 -23.95 -3.64
N ARG A 527 67.23 -24.67 -4.56
CA ARG A 527 67.36 -26.14 -4.79
C ARG A 527 66.36 -26.78 -5.77
N ARG A 528 66.86 -27.16 -6.97
CA ARG A 528 67.27 -28.52 -7.43
C ARG A 528 66.04 -29.42 -7.64
N ALA A 529 65.89 -30.23 -8.69
CA ALA A 529 66.58 -30.53 -9.94
C ALA A 529 65.64 -31.52 -10.67
N SER A 530 65.79 -31.65 -12.00
CA SER A 530 65.54 -32.87 -12.83
C SER A 530 64.22 -33.67 -12.64
N GLY A 531 63.44 -34.04 -13.64
CA GLY A 531 63.63 -34.04 -15.09
C GLY A 531 62.46 -34.77 -15.77
N THR A 532 62.35 -34.55 -17.08
CA THR A 532 61.99 -35.55 -18.12
C THR A 532 61.07 -36.72 -17.74
N THR A 533 59.84 -36.77 -18.26
CA THR A 533 59.44 -37.54 -19.47
C THR A 533 57.92 -37.54 -19.66
N ARG A 534 57.48 -37.19 -20.87
CA ARG A 534 56.24 -37.60 -21.55
C ARG A 534 56.51 -39.03 -22.14
N PRO A 535 55.57 -39.83 -22.72
CA PRO A 535 54.20 -39.49 -23.12
C PRO A 535 53.14 -40.64 -23.11
N THR A 536 51.94 -40.29 -23.61
CA THR A 536 50.88 -41.16 -24.21
C THR A 536 50.10 -42.07 -23.24
N ARG A 537 48.80 -42.36 -23.36
CA ARG A 537 47.86 -42.35 -24.50
C ARG A 537 46.42 -42.48 -23.96
N SER A 538 45.48 -41.78 -24.61
CA SER A 538 44.10 -42.18 -24.98
C SER A 538 43.23 -43.11 -24.11
N ALA A 539 42.00 -42.60 -23.90
CA ALA A 539 40.69 -43.25 -24.00
C ALA A 539 40.25 -44.21 -22.88
N THR A 540 39.27 -43.77 -22.10
CA THR A 540 37.88 -44.22 -22.26
C THR A 540 36.94 -43.07 -21.91
#